data_AF-A0A1Q5P8S5-F1
#
_entry.id   AF-A0A1Q5P8S5-F1
#
_cell.length_a   1.000
_cell.length_b   1.000
_cell.length_c   1.000
_cell.angle_alpha   90.00
_cell.angle_beta   90.00
_cell.angle_gamma   90.00
#
_symmetry.space_group_name_H-M   'P 1'
#
loop_
_entity.id
_entity.type
_entity.pdbx_description
1 polymer ?
#
loop_
_entity_poly.entity_id
_entity_poly.type
_entity_poly.pdbx_seq_one_letter_code
_entity_poly.pdbx_strand_id
1 'polypeptide(L)'
;MKQTLLPLLASILFLCSGCEKEEDTSATVETVDATLVWMGDYAVDGCGYMLRIGEMDHKPLNEEAISSSYREDSPTEVEVRIINFHKKERFCMAGIEINTVKILELRRR
;
A
#
# COMPACT_ATOMS: atom_id res chain seq x y z
N MET A 1 -39.07 -58.18 14.66
CA MET A 1 -38.31 -58.20 13.39
C MET A 1 -39.11 -57.36 12.40
N LYS A 2 -38.73 -56.20 11.85
CA LYS A 2 -37.46 -55.51 11.59
C LYS A 2 -37.75 -53.99 11.65
N GLN A 3 -37.17 -53.24 12.59
CA GLN A 3 -36.16 -52.18 12.35
C GLN A 3 -36.48 -51.26 11.15
N THR A 4 -37.18 -50.13 11.37
CA THR A 4 -36.63 -48.73 11.43
C THR A 4 -35.87 -48.35 10.15
N LEU A 5 -36.52 -47.77 9.14
CA LEU A 5 -36.85 -46.35 8.96
C LEU A 5 -35.61 -45.45 8.74
N LEU A 6 -35.38 -45.16 7.45
CA LEU A 6 -34.77 -43.99 6.81
C LEU A 6 -33.38 -43.48 7.27
N PRO A 7 -32.39 -43.32 6.34
CA PRO A 7 -31.10 -42.76 6.66
C PRO A 7 -31.21 -41.23 6.80
N LEU A 8 -31.07 -40.72 8.03
CA LEU A 8 -30.90 -39.30 8.30
C LEU A 8 -29.39 -38.98 8.32
N LEU A 9 -28.76 -38.95 7.15
CA LEU A 9 -27.38 -38.45 6.97
C LEU A 9 -27.39 -37.34 5.93
N ALA A 10 -28.04 -36.23 6.28
CA ALA A 10 -28.06 -35.01 5.49
C ALA A 10 -27.95 -33.82 6.44
N SER A 11 -26.75 -33.55 6.93
CA SER A 11 -26.41 -32.29 7.62
C SER A 11 -24.89 -32.23 7.81
N ILE A 12 -24.33 -31.04 7.62
CA ILE A 12 -22.94 -30.64 7.92
C ILE A 12 -21.95 -30.81 6.76
N LEU A 13 -22.12 -29.98 5.73
CA LEU A 13 -21.00 -29.37 4.99
C LEU A 13 -21.44 -27.97 4.55
N PHE A 14 -21.60 -27.06 5.51
CA PHE A 14 -21.98 -25.66 5.27
C PHE A 14 -21.21 -24.73 6.20
N LEU A 15 -19.87 -24.80 6.19
CA LEU A 15 -19.03 -23.85 6.94
C LEU A 15 -17.69 -23.61 6.23
N CYS A 16 -17.73 -23.03 5.03
CA CYS A 16 -16.57 -22.33 4.46
C CYS A 16 -17.02 -21.05 3.72
N SER A 17 -17.84 -20.23 4.38
CA SER A 17 -17.88 -18.79 4.04
C SER A 17 -16.85 -18.10 4.92
N GLY A 18 -15.57 -18.30 4.61
CA GLY A 18 -14.53 -17.38 5.05
C GLY A 18 -14.72 -16.11 4.25
N CYS A 19 -15.59 -15.22 4.75
CA CYS A 19 -15.61 -13.85 4.27
C CYS A 19 -14.29 -13.25 4.75
N GLU A 20 -13.29 -13.18 3.87
CA GLU A 20 -12.16 -12.28 4.08
C GLU A 20 -12.78 -10.90 4.25
N LYS A 21 -12.78 -10.43 5.49
CA LYS A 21 -13.20 -9.08 5.81
C LYS A 21 -12.16 -8.21 5.13
N GLU A 22 -12.51 -7.60 4.02
CA GLU A 22 -11.77 -6.46 3.49
C GLU A 22 -11.59 -5.52 4.67
N GLU A 23 -10.34 -5.39 5.12
CA GLU A 23 -9.97 -4.47 6.16
C GLU A 23 -10.42 -3.10 5.64
N ASP A 24 -11.41 -2.50 6.31
CA ASP A 24 -11.85 -1.13 6.04
C ASP A 24 -10.65 -0.21 6.34
N THR A 25 -9.73 -0.12 5.39
CA THR A 25 -8.58 0.79 5.41
C THR A 25 -9.11 2.17 5.11
N SER A 26 -9.75 2.77 6.11
CA SER A 26 -10.16 4.17 6.07
C SER A 26 -8.90 5.01 5.87
N ALA A 27 -8.83 5.73 4.75
CA ALA A 27 -7.67 6.55 4.47
C ALA A 27 -7.51 7.64 5.54
N THR A 28 -6.29 7.87 6.01
CA THR A 28 -5.99 8.89 7.03
C THR A 28 -5.17 10.03 6.45
N VAL A 29 -5.41 11.25 6.95
CA VAL A 29 -4.57 12.41 6.61
C VAL A 29 -3.61 12.66 7.75
N GLU A 30 -2.31 12.73 7.46
CA GLU A 30 -1.27 12.96 8.47
C GLU A 30 -0.13 13.81 7.92
N THR A 31 0.54 14.55 8.81
CA THR A 31 1.80 15.26 8.53
C THR A 31 2.91 14.53 9.25
N VAL A 32 3.95 14.14 8.51
CA VAL A 32 5.05 13.31 9.02
C VAL A 32 6.40 13.81 8.51
N ASP A 33 7.43 13.45 9.26
CA ASP A 33 8.82 13.57 8.83
C ASP A 33 9.18 12.33 8.01
N ALA A 34 9.80 12.56 6.86
CA ALA A 34 10.11 11.51 5.91
C ALA A 34 11.41 11.78 5.15
N THR A 35 11.89 10.74 4.48
CA THR A 35 12.96 10.84 3.50
C THR A 35 12.39 10.54 2.13
N LEU A 36 12.47 11.50 1.21
CA LEU A 36 12.12 11.32 -0.19
C LEU A 36 13.34 10.79 -0.95
N VAL A 37 13.17 9.69 -1.68
CA VAL A 37 14.22 9.06 -2.47
C VAL A 37 13.76 8.95 -3.91
N TRP A 38 14.58 9.44 -4.84
CA TRP A 38 14.34 9.23 -6.26
C TRP A 38 15.07 7.96 -6.71
N MET A 39 14.30 6.98 -7.16
CA MET A 39 14.72 5.66 -7.59
C MET A 39 14.84 5.56 -9.13
N GLY A 40 15.05 6.69 -9.81
CA GLY A 40 15.16 6.76 -11.27
C GLY A 40 13.82 6.83 -12.01
N ASP A 41 13.88 7.16 -13.30
CA ASP A 41 12.70 7.21 -14.17
C ASP A 41 12.22 5.79 -14.53
N TYR A 42 10.90 5.60 -14.58
CA TYR A 42 10.27 4.33 -14.99
C TYR A 42 10.71 3.82 -16.36
N ALA A 43 11.12 4.72 -17.26
CA ALA A 43 11.58 4.37 -18.62
C ALA A 43 12.95 3.67 -18.65
N VAL A 44 13.71 3.72 -17.55
CA VAL A 44 15.06 3.13 -17.40
C VAL A 44 15.11 2.16 -16.23
N ASP A 45 14.02 1.41 -16.03
CA ASP A 45 13.81 0.43 -14.95
C ASP A 45 13.81 1.03 -13.53
N GLY A 46 13.67 2.36 -13.42
CA GLY A 46 13.50 3.04 -12.14
C GLY A 46 12.12 2.80 -11.52
N CYS A 47 11.97 3.17 -10.24
CA CYS A 47 10.69 3.10 -9.55
C CYS A 47 10.14 4.49 -9.19
N GLY A 48 10.58 5.56 -9.85
CA GLY A 48 10.14 6.92 -9.55
C GLY A 48 10.54 7.33 -8.13
N TYR A 49 9.67 8.00 -7.42
CA TYR A 49 9.86 8.39 -6.04
C TYR A 49 9.40 7.32 -5.06
N MET A 50 10.13 7.23 -3.95
CA MET A 50 9.82 6.47 -2.75
C MET A 50 9.84 7.42 -1.56
N LEU A 51 8.83 7.32 -0.70
CA LEU A 51 8.74 8.10 0.52
C LEU A 51 8.95 7.17 1.71
N ARG A 52 10.06 7.34 2.42
CA ARG A 52 10.39 6.56 3.61
C ARG A 52 9.91 7.30 4.86
N ILE A 53 8.97 6.70 5.57
CA ILE A 53 8.40 7.22 6.82
C ILE A 53 8.82 6.25 7.92
N GLY A 54 9.75 6.68 8.79
CA GLY A 54 10.45 5.78 9.70
C GLY A 54 11.21 4.71 8.93
N GLU A 55 10.91 3.43 9.18
CA GLU A 55 11.52 2.28 8.49
C GLU A 55 10.69 1.76 7.32
N MET A 56 9.55 2.38 7.03
CA MET A 56 8.59 1.90 6.04
C MET A 56 8.62 2.71 4.75
N ASP A 57 8.71 1.98 3.64
CA ASP A 57 8.65 2.52 2.31
C ASP A 57 7.20 2.66 1.83
N HIS A 58 6.90 3.85 1.30
CA HIS A 58 5.61 4.20 0.74
C HIS A 58 5.78 4.67 -0.70
N LYS A 59 4.86 4.24 -1.55
CA LYS A 59 4.76 4.67 -2.93
C LYS A 59 3.80 5.86 -3.06
N PRO A 60 4.28 7.05 -3.46
CA PRO A 60 3.40 8.13 -3.85
C PRO A 60 2.64 7.77 -5.12
N LEU A 61 1.32 7.95 -5.13
CA LEU A 61 0.47 7.69 -6.30
C LEU A 61 0.40 8.87 -7.26
N ASN A 62 0.83 10.06 -6.82
CA ASN A 62 0.74 11.33 -7.57
C ASN A 62 2.12 11.97 -7.73
N GLU A 63 3.09 11.20 -8.22
CA GLU A 63 4.48 11.64 -8.36
C GLU A 63 4.66 12.82 -9.30
N GLU A 64 3.75 13.02 -10.25
CA GLU A 64 3.72 14.18 -11.14
C GLU A 64 3.55 15.51 -10.38
N ALA A 65 3.04 15.47 -9.15
CA ALA A 65 2.94 16.63 -8.27
C ALA A 65 4.27 16.95 -7.56
N ILE A 66 5.25 16.05 -7.60
CA ILE A 66 6.56 16.25 -6.98
C ILE A 66 7.46 17.01 -7.96
N SER A 67 7.93 18.18 -7.54
CA SER A 67 8.85 19.01 -8.33
C SER A 67 10.08 18.21 -8.79
N SER A 68 10.51 18.42 -10.04
CA SER A 68 11.73 17.82 -10.58
C SER A 68 12.99 18.23 -9.80
N SER A 69 12.93 19.31 -9.01
CA SER A 69 14.03 19.68 -8.11
C SER A 69 14.36 18.59 -7.09
N TYR A 70 13.46 17.66 -6.79
CA TYR A 70 13.73 16.51 -5.90
C TYR A 70 14.33 15.29 -6.61
N ARG A 71 14.58 15.35 -7.93
CA ARG A 71 15.29 14.31 -8.69
C ARG A 71 16.79 14.41 -8.43
N GLU A 72 17.18 14.05 -7.22
CA GLU A 72 18.56 14.07 -6.76
C GLU A 72 19.04 12.65 -6.51
N ASP A 73 20.34 12.42 -6.73
CA ASP A 73 20.96 11.12 -6.44
C ASP A 73 21.03 10.83 -4.93
N SER A 74 20.92 11.88 -4.10
CA SER A 74 20.90 11.78 -2.64
C SER A 74 19.47 11.82 -2.08
N PRO A 75 19.17 11.00 -1.05
CA PRO A 75 17.94 11.12 -0.29
C PRO A 75 17.73 12.53 0.28
N THR A 76 16.49 13.04 0.23
CA THR A 76 16.13 14.37 0.73
C THR A 76 15.24 14.27 1.96
N GLU A 77 15.60 14.93 3.05
CA GLU A 77 14.72 15.06 4.23
C GLU A 77 13.59 16.05 3.94
N VAL A 78 12.35 15.61 4.23
CA VAL A 78 11.14 16.38 3.94
C VAL A 78 10.14 16.29 5.09
N GLU A 79 9.39 17.37 5.26
CA GLU A 79 8.12 17.37 5.97
C GLU A 79 7.01 17.22 4.93
N VAL A 80 6.14 16.25 5.10
CA VAL A 80 5.14 15.87 4.10
C VAL A 80 3.78 15.68 4.72
N ARG A 81 2.75 16.29 4.11
CA ARG A 81 1.35 15.97 4.43
C ARG A 81 0.83 14.98 3.41
N ILE A 82 0.30 13.86 3.88
CA ILE A 82 -0.13 12.74 3.03
C ILE A 82 -1.57 12.30 3.32
N ILE A 83 -2.17 11.64 2.35
CA ILE A 83 -3.25 10.67 2.57
C ILE A 83 -2.60 9.28 2.58
N ASN A 84 -2.68 8.59 3.70
CA ASN A 84 -2.27 7.20 3.83
C ASN A 84 -3.46 6.29 3.58
N PHE A 85 -3.38 5.46 2.55
CA PHE A 85 -4.47 4.56 2.17
C PHE A 85 -4.46 3.24 2.94
N HIS A 86 -3.42 2.98 3.74
CA HIS A 86 -3.21 1.73 4.49
C HIS A 86 -3.30 0.45 3.64
N LYS A 87 -3.14 0.59 2.32
CA LYS A 87 -3.17 -0.51 1.36
C LYS A 87 -1.82 -0.64 0.67
N LYS A 88 -1.48 -1.89 0.33
CA LYS A 88 -0.32 -2.21 -0.48
C LYS A 88 -0.74 -2.52 -1.91
N GLU A 89 0.05 -2.05 -2.87
CA GLU A 89 -0.10 -2.41 -4.28
C GLU A 89 1.26 -2.79 -4.86
N ARG A 90 1.25 -3.48 -6.00
CA ARG A 90 2.48 -3.91 -6.68
C ARG A 90 3.05 -2.77 -7.52
N PHE A 91 4.26 -2.35 -7.17
CA PHE A 91 5.01 -1.35 -7.90
C PHE A 91 6.40 -1.84 -8.28
N CYS A 92 7.03 -1.05 -9.14
CA CYS A 92 8.35 -1.31 -9.72
C CYS A 92 8.36 -2.57 -10.60
N MET A 93 9.39 -2.73 -11.43
CA MET A 93 9.54 -3.95 -12.24
C MET A 93 9.75 -5.22 -11.41
N ALA A 94 10.21 -5.06 -10.16
CA ALA A 94 10.36 -6.16 -9.20
C ALA A 94 9.03 -6.70 -8.63
N GLY A 95 7.89 -6.02 -8.89
CA GLY A 95 6.57 -6.49 -8.44
C GLY A 95 6.42 -6.51 -6.91
N ILE A 96 7.06 -5.57 -6.21
CA ILE A 96 7.07 -5.51 -4.76
C ILE A 96 5.77 -4.87 -4.27
N GLU A 97 5.16 -5.44 -3.23
CA GLU A 97 3.99 -4.88 -2.57
C GLU A 97 4.42 -3.79 -1.56
N ILE A 98 4.03 -2.54 -1.86
CA ILE A 98 4.47 -1.34 -1.13
C ILE A 98 3.24 -0.55 -0.68
N ASN A 99 3.28 0.01 0.53
CA ASN A 99 2.22 0.87 1.04
C ASN A 99 2.00 2.07 0.13
N THR A 100 0.76 2.47 -0.10
CA THR A 100 0.43 3.59 -1.00
C THR A 100 0.04 4.84 -0.25
N VAL A 101 0.51 5.98 -0.75
CA VAL A 101 0.17 7.30 -0.20
C VAL A 101 -0.11 8.29 -1.33
N LYS A 102 -0.87 9.34 -1.03
CA LYS A 102 -0.97 10.53 -1.89
C LYS A 102 -0.37 11.72 -1.18
N ILE A 103 0.56 12.42 -1.82
CA ILE A 103 1.17 13.63 -1.28
C ILE A 103 0.21 14.80 -1.48
N LEU A 104 -0.08 15.52 -0.39
CA LEU A 104 -0.85 16.75 -0.39
C LEU A 104 0.06 17.98 -0.40
N GLU A 105 1.08 17.96 0.45
CA GLU A 105 2.08 19.03 0.59
C GLU A 105 3.45 18.42 0.88
N LEU A 106 4.51 19.04 0.36
CA LEU A 106 5.89 18.56 0.49
C LEU A 106 6.83 19.76 0.66
N ARG A 107 7.62 19.77 1.73
CA ARG A 107 8.61 20.81 2.01
C ARG A 107 9.95 20.17 2.38
N ARG A 108 11.06 20.68 1.81
CA ARG A 108 12.40 20.37 2.31
C ARG A 108 12.57 20.85 3.75
N ARG A 109 13.37 20.11 4.51
CA ARG A 109 13.92 20.59 5.78
C ARG A 109 15.24 21.32 5.58
#